data_AF-A0A1G7DD93-F1
#
_entry.id   AF-A0A1G7DD93-F1
#
_cell.length_a   1.000
_cell.length_b   1.000
_cell.length_c   1.000
_cell.angle_alpha   90.00
_cell.angle_beta   90.00
_cell.angle_gamma   90.00
#
_symmetry.space_group_name_H-M   'P 1'
#
loop_
_entity.id
_entity.type
_entity.pdbx_description
1 polymer ?
#
loop_
_entity_poly.entity_id
_entity_poly.type
_entity_poly.pdbx_seq_one_letter_code
_entity_poly.pdbx_strand_id
1 'polypeptide(L)' 'MKYRTRTYYTDSQKALMWERWKQGETLHQIAQLFDRSIDRIRRFNGSWLRRA' A
#
# COMPACT_ATOMS: atom_id res chain seq x y z
N MET A 1 -22.90 -12.09 10.04
CA MET A 1 -22.20 -11.06 9.24
C MET A 1 -20.80 -11.58 8.89
N LYS A 2 -20.48 -11.84 7.61
CA LYS A 2 -19.13 -12.25 7.20
C LYS A 2 -18.27 -10.98 7.09
N TYR A 3 -17.47 -10.69 8.12
CA TYR A 3 -16.49 -9.63 8.04
C TYR A 3 -15.47 -10.00 6.97
N ARG A 4 -15.49 -9.30 5.83
CA ARG A 4 -14.42 -9.41 4.82
C ARG A 4 -13.12 -9.08 5.53
N THR A 5 -12.25 -10.07 5.70
CA THR A 5 -10.95 -9.92 6.33
C THR A 5 -10.27 -8.72 5.70
N ARG A 6 -10.12 -7.64 6.47
CA ARG A 6 -9.37 -6.45 6.06
C ARG A 6 -7.94 -6.95 5.90
N THR A 7 -7.52 -7.19 4.67
CA THR A 7 -6.14 -7.56 4.35
C THR A 7 -5.30 -6.34 4.66
N TYR A 8 -4.69 -6.33 5.85
CA TYR A 8 -3.68 -5.36 6.21
C TYR A 8 -2.39 -5.72 5.47
N TYR A 9 -1.65 -4.71 5.04
CA TYR A 9 -0.29 -4.92 4.54
C TYR A 9 0.59 -5.33 5.70
N THR A 10 1.40 -6.37 5.51
CA THR A 10 2.45 -6.72 6.47
C THR A 10 3.49 -5.60 6.54
N ASP A 11 4.26 -5.53 7.63
CA ASP A 11 5.29 -4.49 7.77
C ASP A 11 6.37 -4.59 6.67
N SER A 12 6.64 -5.80 6.17
CA SER A 12 7.52 -6.02 5.00
C SER A 12 6.92 -5.46 3.71
N GLN A 13 5.61 -5.63 3.48
CA GLN A 13 4.93 -5.06 2.31
C GLN A 13 4.89 -3.53 2.38
N LYS A 14 4.69 -2.97 3.58
CA LYS A 14 4.82 -1.54 3.84
C LYS A 14 6.23 -1.06 3.51
N ALA A 15 7.28 -1.68 4.05
CA ALA A 15 8.66 -1.28 3.76
C ALA A 15 8.96 -1.30 2.26
N LEU A 16 8.51 -2.32 1.52
CA LEU A 16 8.70 -2.37 0.07
C LEU A 16 7.97 -1.26 -0.68
N MET A 17 6.74 -0.92 -0.27
CA MET A 17 6.01 0.23 -0.83
C MET A 17 6.76 1.55 -0.56
N TRP A 18 7.38 1.70 0.60
CA TRP A 18 8.10 2.91 1.01
C TRP A 18 9.37 3.10 0.18
N GLU A 19 10.16 2.05 0.04
CA GLU A 19 11.38 2.07 -0.78
C GLU A 19 11.07 2.47 -2.24
N ARG A 20 9.99 1.94 -2.82
CA ARG A 20 9.57 2.29 -4.19
C ARG A 20 9.04 3.71 -4.31
N TRP A 21 8.28 4.17 -3.33
CA TRP A 21 7.83 5.57 -3.29
C TRP A 21 9.02 6.54 -3.16
N LYS A 22 10.01 6.20 -2.32
CA LYS A 22 11.26 6.97 -2.17
C LYS A 22 12.11 6.97 -3.44
N GLN A 23 12.07 5.91 -4.23
CA GLN A 23 12.66 5.85 -5.57
C GLN A 23 11.91 6.71 -6.61
N GLY A 24 10.74 7.28 -6.26
CA GLY A 24 9.94 8.10 -7.14
C GLY A 24 8.91 7.32 -7.98
N GLU A 25 8.67 6.04 -7.67
CA GLU A 25 7.61 5.29 -8.33
C GLU A 25 6.23 5.87 -8.00
N THR A 26 5.36 5.87 -9.01
CA THR A 26 3.98 6.32 -8.84
C THR A 26 3.17 5.29 -8.06
N LEU A 27 2.14 5.74 -7.34
CA LEU A 27 1.20 4.84 -6.65
C LEU A 27 0.56 3.81 -7.59
N HIS A 28 0.46 4.10 -8.89
CA HIS A 28 -0.07 3.16 -9.88
C HIS A 28 0.89 2.00 -10.15
N GLN A 29 2.18 2.29 -10.31
CA GLN A 29 3.24 1.28 -10.48
C GLN A 29 3.35 0.41 -9.23
N ILE A 30 3.36 1.04 -8.05
CA ILE A 30 3.34 0.35 -6.76
C ILE A 30 2.10 -0.55 -6.67
N ALA A 31 0.91 -0.07 -7.08
CA ALA A 31 -0.32 -0.86 -7.06
C ALA A 31 -0.29 -2.10 -7.97
N GLN A 32 0.28 -1.98 -9.16
CA GLN A 32 0.44 -3.10 -10.09
C GLN A 32 1.30 -4.21 -9.50
N LEU A 33 2.36 -3.87 -8.77
CA LEU A 33 3.27 -4.87 -8.18
C LEU A 33 2.64 -5.75 -7.11
N PHE A 34 1.64 -5.22 -6.41
CA PHE A 34 0.92 -5.98 -5.37
C PHE A 34 -0.38 -6.60 -5.88
N ASP A 35 -0.70 -6.44 -7.17
CA ASP A 35 -1.97 -6.83 -7.76
C ASP A 35 -3.15 -6.28 -6.92
N ARG A 36 -3.10 -4.97 -6.66
CA ARG A 36 -4.10 -4.25 -5.86
C ARG A 36 -4.66 -3.07 -6.64
N SER A 37 -5.92 -2.73 -6.37
CA SER A 37 -6.50 -1.51 -6.91
C SER A 37 -5.85 -0.26 -6.30
N ILE A 38 -5.62 0.76 -7.14
CA ILE A 38 -5.10 2.07 -6.72
C ILE A 38 -5.98 2.65 -5.61
N ASP A 39 -7.29 2.45 -5.66
CA ASP A 39 -8.24 2.93 -4.64
C ASP A 39 -7.95 2.38 -3.24
N ARG A 40 -7.48 1.13 -3.15
CA ARG A 40 -7.17 0.51 -1.87
C ARG A 40 -5.87 1.05 -1.29
N ILE A 41 -4.87 1.29 -2.14
CA ILE A 41 -3.59 1.90 -1.74
C ILE A 41 -3.80 3.38 -1.39
N ARG A 42 -4.60 4.12 -2.16
CA ARG A 42 -4.92 5.54 -1.89
C ARG A 42 -5.63 5.72 -0.55
N ARG A 43 -6.54 4.81 -0.19
CA ARG A 43 -7.23 4.81 1.11
C ARG A 43 -6.29 4.52 2.29
N PHE A 44 -5.20 3.81 2.03
CA PHE A 44 -4.17 3.47 3.01
C PHE A 44 -3.11 4.56 3.16
N ASN A 45 -2.74 5.22 2.06
CA ASN A 45 -1.67 6.22 1.98
C ASN A 45 -1.83 7.35 3.02
N GLY A 46 -3.06 7.76 3.34
CA GLY A 46 -3.34 8.80 4.36
C GLY A 46 -2.94 8.45 5.81
N SER A 47 -2.67 7.16 6.09
CA SER A 47 -2.23 6.68 7.42
C SER A 47 -0.80 6.12 7.43
N TRP A 48 -0.25 5.80 6.27
CA TRP A 48 0.99 5.05 6.14
C TRP A 48 2.22 5.95 5.92
N LEU A 49 2.06 7.12 5.29
CA LEU A 49 3.15 8.09 5.08
C LEU A 49 3.65 8.77 6.38
N ARG A 50 2.98 8.54 7.52
CA ARG A 50 3.32 9.13 8.83
C ARG A 50 4.05 8.20 9.79
N ARG A 51 4.33 6.95 9.39
CA ARG A 51 4.94 5.92 10.24
C ARG A 51 6.12 5.17 9.60
N ALA A 52 6.57 5.59 8.43
CA ALA A 52 7.81 5.10 7.81
C ALA A 52 8.98 6.02 8.17
#